data_AF-A0A9R1BKS0-F1
#
_entry.id   AF-A0A9R1BKS0-F1
#
_cell.length_a   1.000
_cell.length_b   1.000
_cell.length_c   1.000
_cell.angle_alpha   90.00
_cell.angle_beta   90.00
_cell.angle_gamma   90.00
#
_symmetry.space_group_name_H-M   'P 1'
#
loop_
_entity.id
_entity.type
_entity.pdbx_description
1 polymer ?
#
loop_
_entity_poly.entity_id
_entity_poly.type
_entity_poly.pdbx_seq_one_letter_code
_entity_poly.pdbx_strand_id
1 'polypeptide(L)'
;MNAPGGGPGLPFGLGRSKAKFQMEPNTGVTFDDIAGVDEAKQDFQEIVQFLKFPDKFTAVGARIPKGVSVGLPDVRGREEILRVHSANKKLDPGVSLGVVAMRTPGFSGADLANLMNEAAILAGRRGKDRVSVKEIDDSIDRIVAGLEGASMIDGKSKMLVAYHEIGHAVCATLTPGHDEVQKVTLIPRGQARGLTWFLPGDDPTLVSKRQIFARIVGGLGGRAAEEVIFGEPEVTTGAAGDLQQVTQVARQMVTTFGMSEIGPWALTEQAAQSGDVVLRMLARNSMSEKLAADIDRTVKAIVDEAYEVAKAHVRRTRPAIDQLVDVLMEKETLTGDEFRAILSGYVDIGREQRDTAARTDMVTA
;
A
#
# COMPACT_ATOMS: atom_id res chain seq x y z
N MET A 1 -60.43 -37.64 16.55
CA MET A 1 -59.30 -38.57 16.79
C MET A 1 -58.16 -38.19 15.85
N ASN A 2 -56.98 -38.05 16.44
CA ASN A 2 -55.63 -38.08 15.85
C ASN A 2 -55.11 -36.84 15.11
N ALA A 3 -54.49 -35.95 15.88
CA ALA A 3 -53.09 -35.60 15.61
C ALA A 3 -52.19 -36.76 16.08
N PRO A 4 -51.05 -37.00 15.42
CA PRO A 4 -49.79 -36.76 16.13
C PRO A 4 -48.64 -36.25 15.23
N GLY A 5 -47.64 -35.63 15.85
CA GLY A 5 -46.25 -35.65 15.33
C GLY A 5 -45.58 -34.31 15.10
N GLY A 6 -45.38 -33.52 16.16
CA GLY A 6 -44.39 -32.44 16.17
C GLY A 6 -43.01 -32.94 16.59
N GLY A 7 -41.96 -32.50 15.88
CA GLY A 7 -40.53 -32.53 16.26
C GLY A 7 -39.60 -32.79 15.06
N PRO A 8 -38.32 -32.37 15.06
CA PRO A 8 -37.68 -31.18 15.64
C PRO A 8 -36.97 -30.31 14.57
N GLY A 9 -37.11 -28.99 14.68
CA GLY A 9 -36.23 -27.92 14.16
C GLY A 9 -35.26 -28.18 13.00
N LEU A 10 -35.74 -28.29 11.75
CA LEU A 10 -34.93 -27.94 10.58
C LEU A 10 -35.18 -26.47 10.20
N PRO A 11 -34.14 -25.61 10.16
CA PRO A 11 -34.29 -24.21 9.76
C PRO A 11 -34.51 -24.14 8.24
N PHE A 12 -35.76 -24.16 7.80
CA PHE A 12 -36.20 -23.95 6.41
C PHE A 12 -35.95 -22.52 5.86
N GLY A 13 -34.92 -21.85 6.35
CA GLY A 13 -34.50 -20.50 5.93
C GLY A 13 -33.14 -20.43 5.23
N LEU A 14 -32.45 -21.57 5.01
CA LEU A 14 -31.17 -21.59 4.31
C LEU A 14 -31.40 -21.75 2.80
N GLY A 15 -31.37 -20.64 2.06
CA GLY A 15 -31.36 -20.69 0.58
C GLY A 15 -32.11 -19.58 -0.14
N ARG A 16 -32.91 -18.75 0.54
CA ARG A 16 -33.47 -17.54 -0.08
C ARG A 16 -32.44 -16.42 0.01
N SER A 17 -32.08 -15.85 -1.14
CA SER A 17 -31.25 -14.64 -1.21
C SER A 17 -31.84 -13.58 -0.28
N LYS A 18 -31.01 -13.04 0.62
CA LYS A 18 -31.37 -11.91 1.50
C LYS A 18 -31.31 -10.56 0.77
N ALA A 19 -31.18 -10.57 -0.56
CA ALA A 19 -31.13 -9.35 -1.36
C ALA A 19 -32.43 -8.56 -1.17
N LYS A 20 -32.30 -7.38 -0.59
CA LYS A 20 -33.40 -6.41 -0.49
C LYS A 20 -33.53 -5.74 -1.85
N PHE A 21 -34.61 -6.04 -2.58
CA PHE A 21 -34.98 -5.29 -3.78
C PHE A 21 -35.52 -3.92 -3.34
N GLN A 22 -34.72 -2.87 -3.54
CA GLN A 22 -35.16 -1.48 -3.41
C GLN A 22 -35.58 -1.02 -4.81
N MET A 23 -36.88 -0.71 -4.99
CA MET A 23 -37.44 -0.50 -6.33
C MET A 23 -37.04 0.80 -7.01
N GLU A 24 -36.45 1.77 -6.32
CA GLU A 24 -35.86 2.97 -6.94
C GLU A 24 -35.12 3.76 -5.85
N PRO A 25 -33.80 3.65 -5.73
CA PRO A 25 -33.06 4.64 -4.96
C PRO A 25 -33.02 5.91 -5.81
N ASN A 26 -33.88 6.88 -5.52
CA ASN A 26 -33.69 8.24 -6.03
C ASN A 26 -32.47 8.82 -5.30
N THR A 27 -31.29 8.51 -5.80
CA THR A 27 -30.00 8.88 -5.20
C THR A 27 -29.65 10.35 -5.46
N GLY A 28 -30.27 10.98 -6.46
CA GLY A 28 -29.88 12.31 -6.95
C GLY A 28 -28.50 12.34 -7.62
N VAL A 29 -27.83 11.19 -7.79
CA VAL A 29 -26.50 11.07 -8.40
C VAL A 29 -26.65 10.79 -9.88
N THR A 30 -25.93 11.56 -10.70
CA THR A 30 -25.92 11.44 -12.15
C THR A 30 -24.56 10.97 -12.66
N PHE A 31 -24.45 10.73 -13.97
CA PHE A 31 -23.16 10.43 -14.59
C PHE A 31 -22.16 11.57 -14.45
N ASP A 32 -22.61 12.82 -14.28
CA ASP A 32 -21.73 13.99 -14.13
C ASP A 32 -21.02 14.02 -12.76
N ASP A 33 -21.55 13.30 -11.77
CA ASP A 33 -20.96 13.16 -10.44
C ASP A 33 -19.94 12.02 -10.35
N ILE A 34 -19.74 11.26 -11.44
CA ILE A 34 -18.82 10.12 -11.52
C ILE A 34 -17.54 10.53 -12.25
N ALA A 35 -16.41 10.34 -11.57
CA ALA A 35 -15.07 10.68 -12.03
C ALA A 35 -14.12 9.48 -11.96
N GLY A 36 -13.06 9.49 -12.78
CA GLY A 36 -11.96 8.52 -12.73
C GLY A 36 -12.26 7.10 -13.20
N VAL A 37 -13.39 6.88 -13.88
CA VAL A 37 -13.80 5.58 -14.42
C VAL A 37 -14.48 5.74 -15.79
N ASP A 38 -13.89 6.54 -16.68
CA ASP A 38 -14.49 6.93 -17.96
C ASP A 38 -14.82 5.73 -18.87
N GLU A 39 -13.95 4.72 -18.92
CA GLU A 39 -14.21 3.50 -19.69
C GLU A 39 -15.44 2.76 -19.18
N ALA A 40 -15.51 2.53 -17.86
CA ALA A 40 -16.67 1.90 -17.25
C ALA A 40 -17.94 2.75 -17.42
N LYS A 41 -17.82 4.07 -17.36
CA LYS A 41 -18.92 5.01 -17.59
C LYS A 41 -19.45 4.89 -19.02
N GLN A 42 -18.58 4.76 -20.01
CA GLN A 42 -18.96 4.52 -21.40
C GLN A 42 -19.67 3.16 -21.56
N ASP A 43 -19.09 2.09 -21.03
CA ASP A 43 -19.71 0.76 -21.07
C ASP A 43 -21.11 0.76 -20.40
N PHE A 44 -21.25 1.47 -19.27
CA PHE A 44 -22.54 1.63 -18.62
C PHE A 44 -23.52 2.45 -19.45
N GLN A 45 -23.07 3.50 -20.14
CA GLN A 45 -23.91 4.27 -21.05
C GLN A 45 -24.43 3.42 -22.20
N GLU A 46 -23.64 2.48 -22.72
CA GLU A 46 -24.10 1.52 -23.73
C GLU A 46 -25.21 0.61 -23.19
N ILE A 47 -25.05 0.09 -21.97
CA ILE A 47 -26.10 -0.69 -21.30
C ILE A 47 -27.37 0.15 -21.12
N VAL A 48 -27.23 1.40 -20.67
CA VAL A 48 -28.36 2.32 -20.50
C VAL A 48 -29.04 2.60 -21.86
N GLN A 49 -28.28 2.74 -22.94
CA GLN A 49 -28.82 2.90 -24.29
C GLN A 49 -29.55 1.64 -24.76
N PHE A 50 -29.01 0.44 -24.49
CA PHE A 50 -29.67 -0.82 -24.80
C PHE A 50 -31.00 -0.95 -24.04
N LEU A 51 -31.03 -0.57 -22.77
CA LEU A 51 -32.25 -0.60 -21.95
C LEU A 51 -33.29 0.44 -22.41
N LYS A 52 -32.86 1.61 -22.90
CA LYS A 52 -33.76 2.65 -23.42
C LYS A 52 -34.28 2.35 -24.83
N PHE A 53 -33.49 1.70 -25.69
CA PHE A 53 -33.79 1.48 -27.09
C PHE A 53 -33.54 0.03 -27.54
N PRO A 54 -34.13 -0.98 -26.89
CA PRO A 54 -33.77 -2.39 -27.10
C PRO A 54 -33.96 -2.85 -28.56
N ASP A 55 -35.02 -2.40 -29.24
CA ASP A 55 -35.34 -2.79 -30.62
C ASP A 55 -34.23 -2.43 -31.62
N LYS A 56 -33.51 -1.32 -31.39
CA LYS A 56 -32.41 -0.89 -32.27
C LYS A 56 -31.24 -1.87 -32.21
N PHE A 57 -30.97 -2.43 -31.04
CA PHE A 57 -29.85 -3.34 -30.82
C PHE A 57 -30.22 -4.80 -31.14
N THR A 58 -31.45 -5.21 -30.82
CA THR A 58 -31.93 -6.57 -31.14
C THR A 58 -32.12 -6.77 -32.64
N ALA A 59 -32.48 -5.72 -33.40
CA ALA A 59 -32.59 -5.77 -34.86
C ALA A 59 -31.27 -6.16 -35.57
N VAL A 60 -30.13 -5.86 -34.96
CA VAL A 60 -28.79 -6.26 -35.46
C VAL A 60 -28.21 -7.48 -34.74
N GLY A 61 -29.02 -8.16 -33.91
CA GLY A 61 -28.63 -9.38 -33.19
C GLY A 61 -27.74 -9.16 -31.96
N ALA A 62 -27.58 -7.92 -31.49
CA ALA A 62 -26.79 -7.63 -30.31
C ALA A 62 -27.48 -8.16 -29.03
N ARG A 63 -26.67 -8.66 -28.09
CA ARG A 63 -27.13 -9.13 -26.77
C ARG A 63 -26.68 -8.15 -25.70
N ILE A 64 -27.52 -7.97 -24.68
CA ILE A 64 -27.18 -7.09 -23.56
C ILE A 64 -25.88 -7.57 -22.87
N PRO A 65 -24.92 -6.66 -22.59
CA PRO A 65 -23.78 -6.98 -21.75
C PRO A 65 -24.23 -7.51 -20.39
N LYS A 66 -23.47 -8.46 -19.82
CA LYS A 66 -23.82 -9.10 -18.54
C LYS A 66 -23.43 -8.28 -17.31
N GLY A 67 -22.69 -7.20 -17.51
CA GLY A 67 -22.18 -6.32 -16.46
C GLY A 67 -20.95 -5.55 -16.94
N VAL A 68 -20.52 -4.60 -16.13
CA VAL A 68 -19.31 -3.79 -16.33
C VAL A 68 -18.39 -4.04 -15.13
N SER A 69 -17.10 -4.24 -15.39
CA SER A 69 -16.09 -4.36 -14.34
C SER A 69 -15.51 -2.98 -14.05
N VAL A 70 -15.47 -2.59 -12.78
CA VAL A 70 -14.85 -1.35 -12.35
C VAL A 70 -13.63 -1.70 -11.51
N GLY A 71 -12.45 -1.37 -12.03
CA GLY A 71 -11.17 -1.54 -11.35
C GLY A 71 -10.89 -0.44 -10.33
N LEU A 72 -9.72 -0.52 -9.68
CA LEU A 72 -9.19 0.60 -8.91
C LEU A 72 -8.77 1.73 -9.87
N PRO A 73 -8.99 3.00 -9.50
CA PRO A 73 -8.61 4.14 -10.33
C PRO A 73 -7.07 4.27 -10.43
N ASP A 74 -6.61 4.66 -11.62
CA ASP A 74 -5.22 5.05 -11.86
C ASP A 74 -4.91 6.45 -11.26
N VAL A 75 -3.68 6.95 -11.41
CA VAL A 75 -3.30 8.26 -10.81
C VAL A 75 -4.21 9.39 -11.28
N ARG A 76 -4.54 9.43 -12.59
CA ARG A 76 -5.41 10.44 -13.17
C ARG A 76 -6.84 10.33 -12.65
N GLY A 77 -7.39 9.12 -12.65
CA GLY A 77 -8.73 8.88 -12.12
C GLY A 77 -8.85 9.20 -10.64
N ARG A 78 -7.81 8.93 -9.83
CA ARG A 78 -7.77 9.36 -8.43
C ARG A 78 -7.78 10.88 -8.30
N GLU A 79 -7.05 11.60 -9.13
CA GLU A 79 -7.07 13.07 -9.12
C GLU A 79 -8.46 13.62 -9.46
N GLU A 80 -9.14 13.05 -10.46
CA GLU A 80 -10.50 13.46 -10.83
C GLU A 80 -11.52 13.18 -9.73
N ILE A 81 -11.44 12.00 -9.10
CA ILE A 81 -12.27 11.63 -7.94
C ILE A 81 -12.03 12.60 -6.79
N LEU A 82 -10.76 12.91 -6.49
CA LEU A 82 -10.40 13.90 -5.48
C LEU A 82 -10.97 15.27 -5.82
N ARG A 83 -11.00 15.69 -7.09
CA ARG A 83 -11.58 16.96 -7.53
C ARG A 83 -13.07 17.03 -7.23
N VAL A 84 -13.83 15.97 -7.50
CA VAL A 84 -15.26 15.88 -7.17
C VAL A 84 -15.48 15.98 -5.65
N HIS A 85 -14.72 15.21 -4.86
CA HIS A 85 -14.88 15.21 -3.39
C HIS A 85 -14.30 16.45 -2.70
N SER A 86 -13.48 17.23 -3.40
CA SER A 86 -12.93 18.50 -2.93
C SER A 86 -13.78 19.72 -3.28
N ALA A 87 -14.68 19.62 -4.26
CA ALA A 87 -15.44 20.77 -4.79
C ALA A 87 -16.22 21.55 -3.71
N ASN A 88 -16.78 20.84 -2.73
CA ASN A 88 -17.55 21.44 -1.63
C ASN A 88 -16.71 21.74 -0.38
N LYS A 89 -15.37 21.65 -0.46
CA LYS A 89 -14.45 21.81 0.68
C LYS A 89 -13.52 22.99 0.45
N LYS A 90 -13.23 23.74 1.52
CA LYS A 90 -12.26 24.83 1.46
C LYS A 90 -10.85 24.27 1.63
N LEU A 91 -10.11 24.16 0.53
CA LEU A 91 -8.71 23.71 0.55
C LEU A 91 -7.74 24.91 0.57
N ASP A 92 -6.61 24.76 1.24
CA ASP A 92 -5.52 25.73 1.22
C ASP A 92 -4.87 25.82 -0.17
N PRO A 93 -4.34 26.98 -0.65
CA PRO A 93 -3.82 27.09 -2.02
C PRO A 93 -2.59 26.21 -2.27
N GLY A 94 -1.87 25.82 -1.21
CA GLY A 94 -0.73 24.90 -1.29
C GLY A 94 -1.10 23.42 -1.46
N VAL A 95 -2.39 23.06 -1.48
CA VAL A 95 -2.83 21.68 -1.66
C VAL A 95 -2.93 21.35 -3.15
N SER A 96 -2.04 20.48 -3.63
CA SER A 96 -2.11 19.91 -4.98
C SER A 96 -2.77 18.52 -4.96
N LEU A 97 -3.93 18.39 -5.62
CA LEU A 97 -4.65 17.11 -5.71
C LEU A 97 -3.87 16.04 -6.49
N GLY A 98 -3.04 16.44 -7.46
CA GLY A 98 -2.17 15.51 -8.19
C GLY A 98 -1.14 14.87 -7.26
N VAL A 99 -0.55 15.65 -6.34
CA VAL A 99 0.38 15.12 -5.32
C VAL A 99 -0.33 14.16 -4.37
N VAL A 100 -1.56 14.48 -3.97
CA VAL A 100 -2.38 13.59 -3.13
C VAL A 100 -2.67 12.28 -3.87
N ALA A 101 -3.05 12.34 -5.14
CA ALA A 101 -3.34 11.15 -5.96
C ALA A 101 -2.13 10.22 -6.11
N MET A 102 -0.92 10.76 -6.24
CA MET A 102 0.32 9.98 -6.28
C MET A 102 0.61 9.28 -4.94
N ARG A 103 0.22 9.90 -3.83
CA ARG A 103 0.45 9.39 -2.46
C ARG A 103 -0.62 8.42 -1.97
N THR A 104 -1.66 8.16 -2.75
CA THR A 104 -2.76 7.24 -2.41
C THR A 104 -2.85 6.05 -3.38
N PRO A 105 -1.75 5.31 -3.66
CA PRO A 105 -1.82 4.14 -4.53
C PRO A 105 -2.73 3.07 -3.90
N GLY A 106 -3.56 2.44 -4.73
CA GLY A 106 -4.47 1.38 -4.30
C GLY A 106 -5.77 1.85 -3.63
N PHE A 107 -5.95 3.16 -3.45
CA PHE A 107 -7.20 3.71 -2.89
C PHE A 107 -8.35 3.55 -3.89
N SER A 108 -9.49 3.07 -3.40
CA SER A 108 -10.75 3.08 -4.14
C SER A 108 -11.39 4.48 -4.14
N GLY A 109 -12.39 4.71 -4.98
CA GLY A 109 -13.15 5.96 -4.95
C GLY A 109 -13.79 6.24 -3.59
N ALA A 110 -14.21 5.19 -2.87
CA ALA A 110 -14.73 5.32 -1.51
C ALA A 110 -13.66 5.72 -0.51
N ASP A 111 -12.44 5.19 -0.63
CA ASP A 111 -11.32 5.56 0.25
C ASP A 111 -10.91 7.02 0.04
N LEU A 112 -10.91 7.51 -1.20
CA LEU A 112 -10.63 8.92 -1.52
C LEU A 112 -11.73 9.85 -1.01
N ALA A 113 -12.99 9.45 -1.15
CA ALA A 113 -14.12 10.19 -0.57
C ALA A 113 -13.99 10.30 0.95
N ASN A 114 -13.66 9.17 1.60
CA ASN A 114 -13.45 9.11 3.04
C ASN A 114 -12.25 9.95 3.48
N LEU A 115 -11.12 9.90 2.76
CA LEU A 115 -9.93 10.70 2.97
C LEU A 115 -10.25 12.20 2.99
N MET A 116 -10.95 12.69 1.98
CA MET A 116 -11.30 14.11 1.90
C MET A 116 -12.29 14.53 3.00
N ASN A 117 -13.15 13.61 3.43
CA ASN A 117 -14.07 13.86 4.52
C ASN A 117 -13.35 13.93 5.88
N GLU A 118 -12.49 12.96 6.18
CA GLU A 118 -11.68 12.93 7.40
C GLU A 118 -10.73 14.13 7.49
N ALA A 119 -10.13 14.56 6.38
CA ALA A 119 -9.29 15.75 6.35
C ALA A 119 -10.07 17.03 6.72
N ALA A 120 -11.33 17.14 6.27
CA ALA A 120 -12.21 18.24 6.65
C ALA A 120 -12.63 18.18 8.13
N ILE A 121 -12.92 16.98 8.66
CA ILE A 121 -13.25 16.79 10.08
C ILE A 121 -12.05 17.16 10.95
N LEU A 122 -10.83 16.76 10.56
CA LEU A 122 -9.59 17.12 11.26
C LEU A 122 -9.34 18.63 11.25
N ALA A 123 -9.57 19.30 10.12
CA ALA A 123 -9.46 20.75 10.04
C ALA A 123 -10.42 21.44 11.02
N GLY A 124 -11.69 21.02 11.05
CA GLY A 124 -12.69 21.53 11.98
C GLY A 124 -12.34 21.28 13.45
N ARG A 125 -11.86 20.08 13.79
CA ARG A 125 -11.40 19.74 15.16
C ARG A 125 -10.21 20.59 15.61
N ARG A 126 -9.33 20.98 14.66
CA ARG A 126 -8.17 21.84 14.91
C ARG A 126 -8.51 23.34 14.89
N GLY A 127 -9.79 23.69 14.71
CA GLY A 127 -10.23 25.09 14.62
C GLY A 127 -9.75 25.82 13.36
N LYS A 128 -9.36 25.07 12.31
CA LYS A 128 -8.98 25.64 11.01
C LYS A 128 -10.21 25.86 10.13
N ASP A 129 -10.18 26.92 9.33
CA ASP A 129 -11.21 27.28 8.36
C ASP A 129 -11.01 26.66 6.97
N ARG A 130 -9.80 26.17 6.70
CA ARG A 130 -9.39 25.50 5.46
C ARG A 130 -8.63 24.21 5.76
N VAL A 131 -8.76 23.22 4.88
CA VAL A 131 -8.02 21.96 4.93
C VAL A 131 -6.61 22.20 4.36
N SER A 132 -5.59 22.03 5.19
CA SER A 132 -4.19 22.15 4.76
C SER A 132 -3.58 20.79 4.42
N VAL A 133 -2.38 20.80 3.85
CA VAL A 133 -1.61 19.58 3.53
C VAL A 133 -1.48 18.67 4.76
N LYS A 134 -1.30 19.26 5.96
CA LYS A 134 -1.17 18.49 7.21
C LYS A 134 -2.39 17.61 7.50
N GLU A 135 -3.61 18.11 7.32
CA GLU A 135 -4.82 17.32 7.61
C GLU A 135 -5.04 16.21 6.58
N ILE A 136 -4.63 16.44 5.33
CA ILE A 136 -4.67 15.41 4.28
C ILE A 136 -3.66 14.31 4.60
N ASP A 137 -2.44 14.69 4.96
CA ASP A 137 -1.38 13.76 5.34
C ASP A 137 -1.79 12.88 6.52
N ASP A 138 -2.32 13.49 7.59
CA ASP A 138 -2.80 12.75 8.76
C ASP A 138 -3.97 11.82 8.41
N SER A 139 -4.79 12.18 7.41
CA SER A 139 -5.90 11.35 6.94
C SER A 139 -5.43 10.16 6.11
N ILE A 140 -4.44 10.37 5.23
CA ILE A 140 -3.78 9.30 4.47
C ILE A 140 -3.18 8.28 5.45
N ASP A 141 -2.40 8.77 6.42
CA ASP A 141 -1.76 7.92 7.44
C ASP A 141 -2.79 7.10 8.20
N ARG A 142 -3.91 7.72 8.58
CA ARG A 142 -4.98 7.05 9.32
C ARG A 142 -5.68 5.96 8.51
N ILE A 143 -5.89 6.18 7.21
CA ILE A 143 -6.55 5.20 6.34
C ILE A 143 -5.62 4.01 6.06
N VAL A 144 -4.35 4.26 5.82
CA VAL A 144 -3.39 3.21 5.47
C VAL A 144 -2.91 2.43 6.69
N ALA A 145 -2.50 3.13 7.76
CA ALA A 145 -1.87 2.53 8.93
C ALA A 145 -2.79 2.41 10.16
N GLY A 146 -3.99 3.02 10.12
CA GLY A 146 -4.96 2.98 11.20
C GLY A 146 -4.82 4.16 12.18
N LEU A 147 -5.58 4.10 13.28
CA LEU A 147 -5.65 5.18 14.26
C LEU A 147 -4.29 5.43 14.93
N GLU A 148 -4.01 6.72 15.18
CA GLU A 148 -2.92 7.18 16.04
C GLU A 148 -2.98 6.49 17.41
N GLY A 149 -1.89 5.83 17.79
CA GLY A 149 -1.73 5.20 19.09
C GLY A 149 -1.27 6.20 20.16
N ALA A 150 -1.20 5.75 21.41
CA ALA A 150 -0.61 6.55 22.48
C ALA A 150 0.87 6.80 22.20
N SER A 151 1.34 8.04 22.39
CA SER A 151 2.75 8.38 22.20
C SER A 151 3.66 7.50 23.07
N MET A 152 4.82 7.15 22.53
CA MET A 152 5.78 6.34 23.25
C MET A 152 6.44 7.14 24.37
N ILE A 153 6.59 6.49 25.52
CA ILE A 153 7.38 7.03 26.62
C ILE A 153 8.85 7.01 26.20
N ASP A 154 9.54 8.13 26.40
CA ASP A 154 10.97 8.24 26.16
C ASP A 154 11.73 7.20 26.97
N GLY A 155 12.62 6.45 26.30
CA GLY A 155 13.38 5.38 26.90
C GLY A 155 13.93 4.41 25.86
N LYS A 156 14.45 3.27 26.33
CA LYS A 156 15.08 2.24 25.48
C LYS A 156 14.15 1.77 24.35
N SER A 157 12.85 1.63 24.62
CA SER A 157 11.87 1.18 23.62
C SER A 157 11.71 2.17 22.46
N LYS A 158 11.59 3.48 22.74
CA LYS A 158 11.46 4.52 21.71
C LYS A 158 12.75 4.63 20.88
N MET A 159 13.90 4.54 21.55
CA MET A 159 15.21 4.51 20.88
C MET A 159 15.36 3.29 19.96
N LEU A 160 15.00 2.09 20.41
CA LEU A 160 15.03 0.88 19.57
C LEU A 160 14.19 1.06 18.30
N VAL A 161 12.97 1.60 18.43
CA VAL A 161 12.10 1.89 17.28
C VAL A 161 12.74 2.95 16.37
N ALA A 162 13.37 3.99 16.91
CA ALA A 162 14.03 5.00 16.08
C ALA A 162 15.17 4.43 15.24
N TYR A 163 16.03 3.60 15.82
CA TYR A 163 17.06 2.91 15.06
C TYR A 163 16.47 1.94 14.02
N HIS A 164 15.35 1.29 14.34
CA HIS A 164 14.63 0.41 13.43
C HIS A 164 14.11 1.16 12.20
N GLU A 165 13.38 2.26 12.39
CA GLU A 165 12.81 3.06 11.30
C GLU A 165 13.90 3.72 10.44
N ILE A 166 14.94 4.27 11.07
CA ILE A 166 16.08 4.81 10.34
C ILE A 166 16.82 3.71 9.57
N GLY A 167 16.86 2.49 10.10
CA GLY A 167 17.41 1.31 9.42
C GLY A 167 16.72 1.05 8.08
N HIS A 168 15.38 1.07 8.05
CA HIS A 168 14.62 0.96 6.79
C HIS A 168 14.97 2.09 5.83
N ALA A 169 14.90 3.34 6.31
CA ALA A 169 15.11 4.52 5.47
C ALA A 169 16.52 4.56 4.85
N VAL A 170 17.56 4.22 5.62
CA VAL A 170 18.95 4.21 5.15
C VAL A 170 19.21 3.07 4.17
N CYS A 171 18.75 1.85 4.48
CA CYS A 171 18.93 0.71 3.58
C CYS A 171 18.19 0.91 2.25
N ALA A 172 16.97 1.46 2.30
CA ALA A 172 16.23 1.83 1.10
C ALA A 172 16.98 2.88 0.26
N THR A 173 17.42 3.97 0.88
CA THR A 173 18.06 5.09 0.17
C THR A 173 19.40 4.69 -0.45
N LEU A 174 20.19 3.85 0.23
CA LEU A 174 21.49 3.41 -0.27
C LEU A 174 21.42 2.27 -1.29
N THR A 175 20.27 1.59 -1.41
CA THR A 175 20.09 0.48 -2.35
C THR A 175 19.52 1.01 -3.67
N PRO A 176 20.28 0.94 -4.78
CA PRO A 176 19.82 1.51 -6.04
C PRO A 176 18.56 0.81 -6.58
N GLY A 177 17.57 1.60 -6.98
CA GLY A 177 16.28 1.11 -7.46
C GLY A 177 15.24 0.91 -6.36
N HIS A 178 15.51 1.30 -5.11
CA HIS A 178 14.43 1.43 -4.13
C HIS A 178 13.61 2.71 -4.37
N ASP A 179 12.34 2.65 -3.97
CA ASP A 179 11.44 3.79 -3.85
C ASP A 179 11.99 4.82 -2.84
N GLU A 180 11.84 6.12 -3.08
CA GLU A 180 12.46 7.16 -2.24
C GLU A 180 11.77 7.31 -0.88
N VAL A 181 12.52 7.63 0.18
CA VAL A 181 11.91 7.92 1.49
C VAL A 181 11.08 9.20 1.41
N GLN A 182 9.82 9.12 1.79
CA GLN A 182 8.89 10.24 1.90
C GLN A 182 8.94 10.86 3.30
N LYS A 183 8.86 10.02 4.35
CA LYS A 183 8.95 10.44 5.76
C LYS A 183 9.23 9.24 6.67
N VAL A 184 9.80 9.52 7.83
CA VAL A 184 10.05 8.56 8.90
C VAL A 184 9.40 9.08 10.18
N THR A 185 8.65 8.27 10.91
CA THR A 185 7.94 8.71 12.14
C THR A 185 7.95 7.67 13.25
N LEU A 186 8.03 8.15 14.49
CA LEU A 186 7.89 7.37 15.73
C LEU A 186 6.46 7.39 16.27
N ILE A 187 5.54 8.06 15.59
CA ILE A 187 4.14 8.14 16.01
C ILE A 187 3.48 6.79 15.70
N PRO A 188 3.07 6.01 16.71
CA PRO A 188 2.51 4.68 16.48
C PRO A 188 1.15 4.77 15.79
N ARG A 189 0.87 3.79 14.93
CA ARG A 189 -0.36 3.73 14.12
C ARG A 189 -0.84 2.29 14.03
N GLY A 190 -2.10 2.05 14.40
CA GLY A 190 -2.68 0.71 14.37
C GLY A 190 -1.86 -0.28 15.20
N GLN A 191 -1.24 -1.27 14.53
CA GLN A 191 -0.33 -2.24 15.17
C GLN A 191 1.16 -1.84 15.06
N ALA A 192 1.49 -0.87 14.20
CA ALA A 192 2.85 -0.41 13.97
C ALA A 192 3.29 0.56 15.07
N ARG A 193 4.56 0.42 15.50
CA ARG A 193 5.17 1.25 16.55
C ARG A 193 5.89 2.46 15.94
N GLY A 194 6.60 2.28 14.85
CA GLY A 194 7.08 3.35 13.98
C GLY A 194 6.67 3.06 12.53
N LEU A 195 6.89 4.03 11.64
CA LEU A 195 6.63 3.87 10.22
C LEU A 195 7.62 4.63 9.36
N THR A 196 8.07 3.97 8.29
CA THR A 196 8.84 4.55 7.20
C THR A 196 8.01 4.53 5.92
N TRP A 197 7.75 5.70 5.36
CA TRP A 197 6.96 5.87 4.14
C TRP A 197 7.86 6.07 2.93
N PHE A 198 7.49 5.46 1.81
CA PHE A 198 8.19 5.59 0.53
C PHE A 198 7.27 6.22 -0.53
N LEU A 199 7.85 7.06 -1.38
CA LEU A 199 7.19 7.60 -2.56
C LEU A 199 7.10 6.50 -3.62
N PRO A 200 5.90 6.16 -4.14
CA PRO A 200 5.77 5.19 -5.22
C PRO A 200 6.56 5.63 -6.45
N GLY A 201 7.38 4.75 -7.03
CA GLY A 201 8.07 5.01 -8.29
C GLY A 201 7.15 5.17 -9.52
N ASP A 202 7.74 5.55 -10.65
CA ASP A 202 7.04 6.01 -11.87
C ASP A 202 6.04 5.00 -12.47
N ASP A 203 6.29 3.68 -12.35
CA ASP A 203 5.37 2.64 -12.85
C ASP A 203 5.26 1.45 -11.86
N PRO A 204 4.13 1.32 -11.13
CA PRO A 204 3.91 0.22 -10.21
C PRO A 204 3.62 -1.12 -10.92
N THR A 205 3.40 -1.13 -12.23
CA THR A 205 3.01 -2.33 -12.99
C THR A 205 4.21 -3.12 -13.52
N LEU A 206 5.33 -2.45 -13.76
CA LEU A 206 6.55 -3.05 -14.31
C LEU A 206 7.71 -2.93 -13.32
N VAL A 207 7.80 -3.88 -12.40
CA VAL A 207 8.85 -3.91 -11.37
C VAL A 207 9.97 -4.86 -11.77
N SER A 208 11.20 -4.33 -11.89
CA SER A 208 12.39 -5.09 -12.23
C SER A 208 12.90 -5.95 -11.07
N LYS A 209 13.66 -7.02 -11.37
CA LYS A 209 14.33 -7.86 -10.36
C LYS A 209 15.17 -7.04 -9.37
N ARG A 210 15.85 -5.99 -9.85
CA ARG A 210 16.65 -5.08 -9.02
C ARG A 210 15.80 -4.30 -8.03
N GLN A 211 14.65 -3.77 -8.46
CA GLN A 211 13.72 -3.04 -7.59
C GLN A 211 13.10 -3.96 -6.53
N ILE A 212 12.72 -5.19 -6.90
CA ILE A 212 12.20 -6.16 -5.92
C ILE A 212 13.28 -6.52 -4.90
N PHE A 213 14.51 -6.78 -5.35
CA PHE A 213 15.64 -7.03 -4.44
C PHE A 213 15.90 -5.83 -3.53
N ALA A 214 15.83 -4.60 -4.06
CA ALA A 214 15.98 -3.40 -3.26
C ALA A 214 14.93 -3.33 -2.15
N ARG A 215 13.65 -3.60 -2.45
CA ARG A 215 12.57 -3.66 -1.44
C ARG A 215 12.83 -4.68 -0.34
N ILE A 216 13.43 -5.83 -0.67
CA ILE A 216 13.85 -6.83 0.31
C ILE A 216 14.95 -6.27 1.22
N VAL A 217 15.97 -5.60 0.67
CA VAL A 217 17.03 -4.95 1.46
C VAL A 217 16.45 -3.86 2.37
N GLY A 218 15.56 -3.02 1.85
CA GLY A 218 14.86 -1.97 2.61
C GLY A 218 14.03 -2.54 3.76
N GLY A 219 13.23 -3.59 3.50
CA GLY A 219 12.45 -4.29 4.53
C GLY A 219 13.31 -4.98 5.60
N LEU A 220 14.52 -5.42 5.25
CA LEU A 220 15.46 -5.99 6.23
C LEU A 220 16.23 -4.94 7.02
N GLY A 221 16.12 -3.66 6.65
CA GLY A 221 16.88 -2.56 7.24
C GLY A 221 16.66 -2.39 8.75
N GLY A 222 15.42 -2.46 9.22
CA GLY A 222 15.11 -2.34 10.65
C GLY A 222 15.75 -3.44 11.50
N ARG A 223 15.62 -4.71 11.08
CA ARG A 223 16.29 -5.85 11.74
C ARG A 223 17.81 -5.71 11.69
N ALA A 224 18.38 -5.31 10.55
CA ALA A 224 19.82 -5.14 10.40
C ALA A 224 20.36 -4.03 11.31
N ALA A 225 19.61 -2.93 11.45
CA ALA A 225 19.94 -1.86 12.39
C ALA A 225 19.95 -2.36 13.83
N GLU A 226 18.93 -3.11 14.26
CA GLU A 226 18.89 -3.68 15.60
C GLU A 226 20.11 -4.57 15.90
N GLU A 227 20.40 -5.53 15.01
CA GLU A 227 21.51 -6.48 15.19
C GLU A 227 22.87 -5.79 15.21
N VAL A 228 23.13 -4.87 14.28
CA VAL A 228 24.44 -4.21 14.16
C VAL A 228 24.69 -3.23 15.31
N ILE A 229 23.64 -2.61 15.84
CA ILE A 229 23.75 -1.50 16.80
C ILE A 229 23.70 -2.01 18.23
N PHE A 230 22.77 -2.93 18.52
CA PHE A 230 22.53 -3.44 19.86
C PHE A 230 23.01 -4.89 20.06
N GLY A 231 23.32 -5.60 18.97
CA GLY A 231 23.76 -6.99 19.00
C GLY A 231 22.61 -7.99 18.87
N GLU A 232 22.95 -9.25 18.58
CA GLU A 232 21.98 -10.35 18.45
C GLU A 232 21.02 -10.51 19.65
N PRO A 233 21.45 -10.34 20.92
CA PRO A 233 20.53 -10.49 22.05
C PRO A 233 19.41 -9.45 22.14
N GLU A 234 19.56 -8.32 21.43
CA GLU A 234 18.65 -7.17 21.49
C GLU A 234 17.75 -7.07 20.25
N VAL A 235 17.79 -8.07 19.36
CA VAL A 235 16.84 -8.16 18.24
C VAL A 235 15.41 -8.32 18.75
N THR A 236 14.50 -7.51 18.24
CA THR A 236 13.13 -7.42 18.78
C THR A 236 12.11 -8.23 17.99
N THR A 237 10.92 -8.45 18.55
CA THR A 237 9.77 -8.98 17.80
C THR A 237 9.14 -7.96 16.85
N GLY A 238 9.61 -6.70 16.86
CA GLY A 238 9.09 -5.62 16.01
C GLY A 238 9.22 -5.90 14.51
N ALA A 239 10.33 -6.54 14.10
CA ALA A 239 10.60 -6.85 12.69
C ALA A 239 9.73 -8.00 12.11
N ALA A 240 8.79 -8.56 12.88
CA ALA A 240 8.01 -9.72 12.43
C ALA A 240 7.20 -9.44 11.16
N GLY A 241 6.60 -8.25 11.07
CA GLY A 241 5.84 -7.82 9.88
C GLY A 241 6.75 -7.69 8.65
N ASP A 242 7.92 -7.08 8.82
CA ASP A 242 8.88 -6.88 7.73
C ASP A 242 9.42 -8.22 7.22
N LEU A 243 9.76 -9.14 8.13
CA LEU A 243 10.23 -10.47 7.77
C LEU A 243 9.17 -11.29 7.01
N GLN A 244 7.90 -11.16 7.38
CA GLN A 244 6.79 -11.77 6.65
C GLN A 244 6.68 -11.21 5.23
N GLN A 245 6.71 -9.88 5.10
CA GLN A 245 6.63 -9.19 3.81
C GLN A 245 7.83 -9.55 2.92
N VAL A 246 9.05 -9.46 3.45
CA VAL A 246 10.30 -9.82 2.77
C VAL A 246 10.26 -11.25 2.26
N THR A 247 9.82 -12.20 3.11
CA THR A 247 9.72 -13.61 2.72
C THR A 247 8.68 -13.83 1.62
N GLN A 248 7.53 -13.13 1.69
CA GLN A 248 6.48 -13.23 0.68
C GLN A 248 6.97 -12.69 -0.68
N VAL A 249 7.62 -11.53 -0.68
CA VAL A 249 8.16 -10.91 -1.89
C VAL A 249 9.26 -11.77 -2.51
N ALA A 250 10.21 -12.27 -1.71
CA ALA A 250 11.25 -13.17 -2.18
C ALA A 250 10.66 -14.47 -2.76
N ARG A 251 9.61 -15.02 -2.14
CA ARG A 251 8.91 -16.19 -2.69
C ARG A 251 8.24 -15.87 -4.03
N GLN A 252 7.59 -14.72 -4.18
CA GLN A 252 6.98 -14.29 -5.44
C GLN A 252 8.01 -14.10 -6.56
N MET A 253 9.21 -13.58 -6.24
CA MET A 253 10.32 -13.51 -7.21
C MET A 253 10.62 -14.89 -7.82
N VAL A 254 10.63 -15.93 -6.99
CA VAL A 254 10.94 -17.29 -7.42
C VAL A 254 9.75 -17.95 -8.10
N THR A 255 8.57 -17.92 -7.49
CA THR A 255 7.43 -18.76 -7.92
C THR A 255 6.51 -18.10 -8.94
N THR A 256 6.42 -16.77 -8.93
CA THR A 256 5.44 -16.04 -9.75
C THR A 256 6.13 -15.32 -10.91
N PHE A 257 7.29 -14.72 -10.65
CA PHE A 257 8.00 -13.92 -11.65
C PHE A 257 9.14 -14.67 -12.36
N GLY A 258 9.50 -15.89 -11.90
CA GLY A 258 10.58 -16.67 -12.50
C GLY A 258 11.94 -15.96 -12.48
N MET A 259 12.19 -15.12 -11.48
CA MET A 259 13.38 -14.27 -11.35
C MET A 259 14.55 -14.97 -10.65
N SER A 260 14.66 -16.29 -10.76
CA SER A 260 15.70 -17.09 -10.10
C SER A 260 16.33 -18.14 -11.03
N GLU A 261 17.34 -18.83 -10.51
CA GLU A 261 18.02 -19.93 -11.23
C GLU A 261 17.12 -21.14 -11.50
N ILE A 262 15.96 -21.22 -10.83
CA ILE A 262 14.94 -22.24 -11.11
C ILE A 262 14.34 -22.07 -12.51
N GLY A 263 14.40 -20.86 -13.07
CA GLY A 263 14.07 -20.54 -14.44
C GLY A 263 12.88 -19.59 -14.60
N PRO A 264 12.59 -19.14 -15.83
CA PRO A 264 11.59 -18.13 -16.15
C PRO A 264 10.17 -18.72 -16.33
N TRP A 265 9.68 -19.47 -15.35
CA TRP A 265 8.36 -20.10 -15.38
C TRP A 265 7.60 -19.85 -14.09
N ALA A 266 6.30 -19.58 -14.21
CA ALA A 266 5.42 -19.40 -13.06
C ALA A 266 5.06 -20.77 -12.48
N LEU A 267 5.52 -21.03 -11.26
CA LEU A 267 5.30 -22.26 -10.49
C LEU A 267 4.00 -22.23 -9.70
N THR A 268 3.42 -21.04 -9.51
CA THR A 268 2.11 -20.88 -8.88
C THR A 268 1.01 -20.89 -9.93
N GLU A 269 0.14 -21.90 -9.89
CA GLU A 269 -1.09 -21.90 -10.69
C GLU A 269 -2.06 -20.83 -10.20
N GLN A 270 -2.70 -20.10 -11.10
CA GLN A 270 -3.73 -19.07 -10.77
C GLN A 270 -4.87 -19.63 -9.91
N ALA A 271 -5.14 -20.94 -9.99
CA ALA A 271 -6.11 -21.65 -9.16
C ALA A 271 -5.79 -21.59 -7.65
N ALA A 272 -4.52 -21.47 -7.26
CA ALA A 272 -4.11 -21.32 -5.86
C ALA A 272 -4.47 -19.95 -5.25
N GLN A 273 -4.78 -18.96 -6.10
CA GLN A 273 -5.25 -17.63 -5.69
C GLN A 273 -6.79 -17.51 -5.71
N SER A 274 -7.50 -18.59 -6.05
CA SER A 274 -8.97 -18.59 -6.04
C SER A 274 -9.53 -18.36 -4.63
N GLY A 275 -10.66 -17.64 -4.57
CA GLY A 275 -11.47 -17.50 -3.36
C GLY A 275 -12.17 -18.80 -2.95
N ASP A 276 -12.23 -19.78 -3.86
CA ASP A 276 -12.76 -21.12 -3.59
C ASP A 276 -11.73 -21.98 -2.86
N VAL A 277 -12.04 -22.36 -1.63
CA VAL A 277 -11.20 -23.19 -0.75
C VAL A 277 -10.94 -24.56 -1.35
N VAL A 278 -11.91 -25.14 -2.08
CA VAL A 278 -11.77 -26.47 -2.70
C VAL A 278 -10.77 -26.42 -3.85
N LEU A 279 -10.87 -25.41 -4.71
CA LEU A 279 -9.97 -25.22 -5.83
C LEU A 279 -8.54 -24.92 -5.37
N ARG A 280 -8.38 -24.12 -4.30
CA ARG A 280 -7.09 -23.86 -3.67
C ARG A 280 -6.45 -25.13 -3.10
N MET A 281 -7.24 -26.03 -2.52
CA MET A 281 -6.75 -27.28 -1.95
C MET A 281 -6.28 -28.27 -3.03
N LEU A 282 -6.95 -28.30 -4.18
CA LEU A 282 -6.56 -29.13 -5.32
C LEU A 282 -5.29 -28.62 -6.02
N ALA A 283 -5.14 -27.30 -6.17
CA ALA A 283 -3.96 -26.68 -6.78
C ALA A 283 -2.68 -26.81 -5.92
N ARG A 284 -2.80 -27.04 -4.61
CA ARG A 284 -1.66 -27.25 -3.72
C ARG A 284 -0.92 -28.57 -3.96
N ASN A 285 -1.52 -29.50 -4.71
CA ASN A 285 -1.01 -30.86 -4.90
C ASN A 285 -0.23 -31.10 -6.21
N SER A 286 0.07 -30.06 -7.01
CA SER A 286 0.79 -30.23 -8.29
C SER A 286 2.31 -30.03 -8.22
N MET A 287 2.88 -29.63 -7.07
CA MET A 287 4.31 -29.35 -6.93
C MET A 287 5.09 -30.54 -6.35
N SER A 288 6.24 -30.89 -6.96
CA SER A 288 7.12 -31.92 -6.42
C SER A 288 7.84 -31.45 -5.14
N GLU A 289 8.07 -32.37 -4.19
CA GLU A 289 8.79 -32.06 -2.94
C GLU A 289 10.20 -31.50 -3.20
N LYS A 290 10.89 -32.03 -4.23
CA LYS A 290 12.21 -31.53 -4.64
C LYS A 290 12.15 -30.07 -5.08
N LEU A 291 11.18 -29.71 -5.91
CA LEU A 291 11.01 -28.34 -6.38
C LEU A 291 10.63 -27.40 -5.23
N ALA A 292 9.79 -27.84 -4.29
CA ALA A 292 9.47 -27.07 -3.09
C ALA A 292 10.72 -26.78 -2.24
N ALA A 293 11.57 -27.79 -2.02
CA ALA A 293 12.83 -27.62 -1.30
C ALA A 293 13.82 -26.70 -2.04
N ASP A 294 13.85 -26.76 -3.36
CA ASP A 294 14.69 -25.88 -4.18
C ASP A 294 14.20 -24.42 -4.15
N ILE A 295 12.87 -24.20 -4.14
CA ILE A 295 12.27 -22.88 -3.93
C ILE A 295 12.67 -22.33 -2.57
N ASP A 296 12.49 -23.10 -1.49
CA ASP A 296 12.78 -22.62 -0.13
C ASP A 296 14.27 -22.29 0.04
N ARG A 297 15.17 -23.09 -0.54
CA ARG A 297 16.61 -22.81 -0.54
C ARG A 297 16.93 -21.51 -1.28
N THR A 298 16.31 -21.31 -2.43
CA THR A 298 16.51 -20.10 -3.26
C THR A 298 15.98 -18.86 -2.55
N VAL A 299 14.80 -18.93 -1.94
CA VAL A 299 14.22 -17.84 -1.14
C VAL A 299 15.14 -17.49 0.01
N LYS A 300 15.65 -18.49 0.74
CA LYS A 300 16.61 -18.26 1.83
C LYS A 300 17.86 -17.55 1.32
N ALA A 301 18.44 -18.01 0.21
CA ALA A 301 19.64 -17.41 -0.36
C ALA A 301 19.44 -15.93 -0.72
N ILE A 302 18.30 -15.59 -1.34
CA ILE A 302 17.96 -14.19 -1.69
C ILE A 302 17.86 -13.32 -0.42
N VAL A 303 17.19 -13.83 0.62
CA VAL A 303 17.00 -13.08 1.88
C VAL A 303 18.32 -12.93 2.63
N ASP A 304 19.15 -13.98 2.69
CA ASP A 304 20.46 -13.93 3.34
C ASP A 304 21.38 -12.91 2.64
N GLU A 305 21.41 -12.92 1.30
CA GLU A 305 22.20 -11.97 0.51
C GLU A 305 21.74 -10.52 0.78
N ALA A 306 20.43 -10.28 0.71
CA ALA A 306 19.86 -8.97 1.00
C ALA A 306 20.14 -8.52 2.44
N TYR A 307 20.16 -9.46 3.40
CA TYR A 307 20.45 -9.17 4.80
C TYR A 307 21.90 -8.74 5.02
N GLU A 308 22.86 -9.38 4.36
CA GLU A 308 24.27 -8.95 4.41
C GLU A 308 24.48 -7.58 3.78
N VAL A 309 23.77 -7.27 2.68
CA VAL A 309 23.77 -5.93 2.07
C VAL A 309 23.21 -4.90 3.05
N ALA A 310 22.08 -5.18 3.69
CA ALA A 310 21.49 -4.30 4.70
C ALA A 310 22.45 -4.06 5.88
N LYS A 311 23.06 -5.12 6.43
CA LYS A 311 24.06 -4.99 7.50
C LYS A 311 25.28 -4.18 7.06
N ALA A 312 25.76 -4.35 5.84
CA ALA A 312 26.87 -3.57 5.30
C ALA A 312 26.52 -2.09 5.18
N HIS A 313 25.32 -1.76 4.72
CA HIS A 313 24.82 -0.38 4.68
C HIS A 313 24.77 0.27 6.07
N VAL A 314 24.16 -0.42 7.05
CA VAL A 314 24.09 0.06 8.44
C VAL A 314 25.48 0.25 9.04
N ARG A 315 26.39 -0.73 8.90
CA ARG A 315 27.77 -0.65 9.42
C ARG A 315 28.53 0.54 8.85
N ARG A 316 28.43 0.77 7.53
CA ARG A 316 29.14 1.88 6.85
C ARG A 316 28.60 3.25 7.24
N THR A 317 27.32 3.34 7.60
CA THR A 317 26.62 4.61 7.84
C THR A 317 26.27 4.87 9.29
N ARG A 318 26.91 4.14 10.21
CA ARG A 318 26.63 4.25 11.64
C ARG A 318 26.62 5.68 12.18
N PRO A 319 27.59 6.57 11.88
CA PRO A 319 27.55 7.94 12.37
C PRO A 319 26.36 8.75 11.85
N ALA A 320 25.91 8.49 10.62
CA ALA A 320 24.74 9.15 10.05
C ALA A 320 23.45 8.66 10.70
N ILE A 321 23.35 7.35 10.96
CA ILE A 321 22.20 6.75 11.65
C ILE A 321 22.06 7.33 13.06
N ASP A 322 23.15 7.43 13.81
CA ASP A 322 23.12 7.97 15.17
C ASP A 322 22.59 9.42 15.18
N GLN A 323 23.08 10.29 14.26
CA GLN A 323 22.57 11.65 14.13
C GLN A 323 21.11 11.71 13.70
N LEU A 324 20.71 10.88 12.73
CA LEU A 324 19.33 10.81 12.25
C LEU A 324 18.37 10.39 13.37
N VAL A 325 18.79 9.43 14.20
CA VAL A 325 18.03 8.99 15.37
C VAL A 325 17.89 10.10 16.39
N ASP A 326 18.95 10.86 16.69
CA ASP A 326 18.87 11.99 17.62
C ASP A 326 17.82 13.01 17.17
N VAL A 327 17.84 13.40 15.88
CA VAL A 327 16.84 14.33 15.33
C VAL A 327 15.44 13.71 15.33
N LEU A 328 15.32 12.42 15.02
CA LEU A 328 14.02 11.72 15.02
C LEU A 328 13.44 11.60 16.43
N MET A 329 14.27 11.42 17.45
CA MET A 329 13.84 11.37 18.86
C MET A 329 13.31 12.74 19.33
N GLU A 330 13.90 13.84 18.85
CA GLU A 330 13.45 15.20 19.16
C GLU A 330 12.18 15.60 18.42
N LYS A 331 12.12 15.35 17.10
CA LYS A 331 11.00 15.80 16.25
C LYS A 331 9.84 14.79 16.16
N GLU A 332 10.08 13.54 16.54
CA GLU A 332 9.21 12.36 16.34
C GLU A 332 8.86 12.05 14.87
N THR A 333 9.10 12.96 13.94
CA THR A 333 8.90 12.79 12.50
C THR A 333 9.98 13.54 11.72
N LEU A 334 10.55 12.87 10.74
CA LEU A 334 11.50 13.41 9.77
C LEU A 334 10.90 13.35 8.37
N THR A 335 11.00 14.45 7.62
CA THR A 335 10.66 14.44 6.19
C THR A 335 11.75 13.78 5.35
N GLY A 336 11.38 13.28 4.17
CA GLY A 336 12.33 12.65 3.24
C GLY A 336 13.47 13.59 2.82
N ASP A 337 13.18 14.88 2.66
CA ASP A 337 14.17 15.88 2.29
C ASP A 337 15.15 16.16 3.44
N GLU A 338 14.65 16.34 4.67
CA GLU A 338 15.51 16.47 5.86
C GLU A 338 16.39 15.23 6.06
N PHE A 339 15.79 14.04 5.91
CA PHE A 339 16.50 12.77 6.01
C PHE A 339 17.63 12.67 4.98
N ARG A 340 17.35 12.97 3.71
CA ARG A 340 18.36 12.94 2.62
C ARG A 340 19.43 14.00 2.84
N ALA A 341 19.06 15.19 3.29
CA ALA A 341 20.02 16.27 3.56
C ALA A 341 21.05 15.83 4.61
N ILE A 342 20.60 15.24 5.73
CA ILE A 342 21.50 14.72 6.77
C ILE A 342 22.35 13.57 6.23
N LEU A 343 21.74 12.59 5.56
CA LEU A 343 22.45 11.41 5.05
C LEU A 343 23.53 11.78 4.01
N SER A 344 23.25 12.77 3.16
CA SER A 344 24.18 13.25 2.12
C SER A 344 25.46 13.86 2.68
N GLY A 345 25.45 14.29 3.95
CA GLY A 345 26.64 14.78 4.65
C GLY A 345 27.66 13.68 4.97
N TYR A 346 27.24 12.41 4.96
CA TYR A 346 28.07 11.27 5.32
C TYR A 346 28.36 10.33 4.15
N VAL A 347 27.46 10.26 3.17
CA VAL A 347 27.55 9.32 2.05
C VAL A 347 27.09 9.97 0.75
N ASP A 348 27.76 9.63 -0.36
CA ASP A 348 27.26 9.96 -1.68
C ASP A 348 26.00 9.13 -2.00
N ILE A 349 24.84 9.78 -1.99
CA ILE A 349 23.54 9.19 -2.29
C ILE A 349 23.24 9.04 -3.81
N GLY A 350 24.21 9.31 -4.69
CA GLY A 350 24.05 9.18 -6.14
C GLY A 350 23.19 10.29 -6.77
N ARG A 351 23.45 10.66 -8.03
CA ARG A 351 22.79 11.79 -8.71
C ARG A 351 21.27 11.63 -8.87
N GLU A 352 20.78 10.41 -9.11
CA GLU A 352 19.35 10.15 -9.33
C GLU A 352 18.47 10.52 -8.12
N GLN A 353 18.99 10.40 -6.89
CA GLN A 353 18.27 10.80 -5.67
C GLN A 353 18.60 12.23 -5.21
N ARG A 354 19.61 12.88 -5.80
CA ARG A 354 19.92 14.31 -5.57
C ARG A 354 19.04 15.22 -6.43
N ASP A 355 18.77 14.83 -7.68
CA ASP A 355 18.02 15.66 -8.64
C ASP A 355 16.49 15.65 -8.40
N THR A 356 15.96 14.71 -7.60
CA THR A 356 14.54 14.70 -7.18
C THR A 356 14.23 15.78 -6.14
N ALA A 357 15.21 16.19 -5.34
CA ALA A 357 15.08 17.38 -4.48
C ALA A 357 14.78 18.65 -5.30
N ALA A 358 15.17 18.69 -6.58
CA ALA A 358 14.87 19.78 -7.51
C ALA A 358 13.57 19.58 -8.31
N ARG A 359 12.98 18.37 -8.34
CA ARG A 359 11.72 18.10 -9.07
C ARG A 359 10.49 18.55 -8.29
N THR A 360 10.53 18.55 -6.96
CA THR A 360 9.46 19.10 -6.12
C THR A 360 9.29 20.61 -6.33
N ASP A 361 10.37 21.32 -6.68
CA ASP A 361 10.37 22.75 -6.99
C ASP A 361 9.84 23.10 -8.39
N MET A 362 9.67 22.12 -9.29
CA MET A 362 9.11 22.35 -10.63
C MET A 362 7.60 22.12 -10.74
N VAL A 363 6.96 21.61 -9.68
CA VAL A 363 5.49 21.47 -9.61
C VAL A 363 4.85 22.66 -8.86
N THR A 364 5.68 23.56 -8.33
CA THR A 364 5.28 24.79 -7.63
C THR A 364 5.45 26.07 -8.46
N ALA A 365 5.74 25.94 -9.77
CA ALA A 365 5.87 27.08 -10.70
C ALA A 365 4.67 27.21 -11.63
#